data_AF-A0AA96FDG0-F1
#
_entry.id   AF-A0AA96FDG0-F1
#
_cell.length_a   1.000
_cell.length_b   1.000
_cell.length_c   1.000
_cell.angle_alpha   90.00
_cell.angle_beta   90.00
_cell.angle_gamma   90.00
#
_symmetry.space_group_name_H-M   'P 1'
#
loop_
_entity.id
_entity.type
_entity.pdbx_description
1 polymer ?
#
loop_
_entity_poly.entity_id
_entity_poly.type
_entity_poly.pdbx_seq_one_letter_code
_entity_poly.pdbx_strand_id
1 'polypeptide(L)'
;MSIADQFADLSARVGQLGKRVPRYQYGFVTQTSPLQVQLEDRPDPVYIADSLVPGIGIGARVEVRQIGSRYDIVHAPSATSPVATPSGVIAMTASAAAPSGWMLCQGQAVSRATYADLFTAIGTTYGAGDGSTTFNLPNLKGRVPVGADSSDTTFDALGETGGEKSHTLTATEMPSHTHVQNSHGHTLTDPGHNHTQNSHNHTQNSHNHTQDSHRHVGLDTGGTTLGWLSSAVGAGSGAATVRPNPEAAVNTAYTTATNQATTATNQATTATNNSASTGVTLASATAVNQSTGGGASHNNLQPFMVVNYIIKS
;
A
#
# COMPACT_ATOMS: atom_id res chain seq x y z
N MET A 1 37.66 -37.26 90.70
CA MET A 1 36.57 -36.73 89.86
C MET A 1 35.34 -37.58 90.17
N SER A 2 34.26 -36.96 90.66
CA SER A 2 33.03 -37.68 90.99
C SER A 2 32.37 -38.18 89.69
N ILE A 3 31.62 -39.27 89.75
CA ILE A 3 30.76 -39.72 88.64
C ILE A 3 29.83 -38.57 88.20
N ALA A 4 29.39 -37.71 89.12
CA ALA A 4 28.58 -36.53 88.81
C ALA A 4 29.34 -35.50 87.93
N ASP A 5 30.64 -35.32 88.16
CA ASP A 5 31.49 -34.42 87.36
C ASP A 5 31.70 -34.98 85.94
N GLN A 6 31.78 -36.31 85.81
CA GLN A 6 31.90 -36.97 84.51
C GLN A 6 30.61 -36.88 83.67
N PHE A 7 29.44 -36.97 84.31
CA PHE A 7 28.16 -36.76 83.63
C PHE A 7 27.93 -35.30 83.22
N ALA A 8 28.37 -34.34 84.05
CA ALA A 8 28.33 -32.91 83.70
C ALA A 8 29.28 -32.58 82.53
N ASP A 9 30.49 -33.15 82.52
CA ASP A 9 31.44 -33.02 81.41
C ASP A 9 30.89 -33.65 80.12
N LEU A 10 30.31 -34.85 80.20
CA LEU A 10 29.72 -35.50 79.04
C LEU A 10 28.53 -34.70 78.49
N SER A 11 27.66 -34.19 79.36
CA SER A 11 26.53 -33.33 78.96
C SER A 11 27.00 -32.02 78.32
N ALA A 12 28.04 -31.38 78.88
CA ALA A 12 28.64 -30.19 78.31
C ALA A 12 29.31 -30.47 76.94
N ARG A 13 29.97 -31.63 76.80
CA ARG A 13 30.64 -32.05 75.55
C ARG A 13 29.63 -32.45 74.48
N VAL A 14 28.54 -33.13 74.83
CA VAL A 14 27.41 -33.42 73.94
C VAL A 14 26.71 -32.11 73.52
N GLY A 15 26.54 -31.16 74.44
CA GLY A 15 26.02 -29.82 74.15
C GLY A 15 26.92 -28.99 73.24
N GLN A 16 28.25 -29.15 73.32
CA GLN A 16 29.19 -28.53 72.38
C GLN A 16 29.25 -29.25 71.03
N LEU A 17 29.09 -30.57 70.99
CA LEU A 17 28.98 -31.35 69.76
C LEU A 17 27.73 -30.96 68.95
N GLY A 18 26.59 -30.75 69.60
CA GLY A 18 25.35 -30.26 68.96
C GLY A 18 25.46 -28.86 68.34
N LYS A 19 26.47 -28.07 68.71
CA LYS A 19 26.76 -26.75 68.12
C LYS A 19 27.73 -26.80 66.92
N ARG A 20 28.42 -27.93 66.71
CA ARG A 20 29.47 -28.09 65.68
C ARG A 20 29.04 -28.98 64.51
N VAL A 21 27.97 -29.76 64.66
CA VAL A 21 27.43 -30.58 63.56
C VAL A 21 26.48 -29.72 62.72
N PRO A 22 26.80 -29.45 61.44
CA PRO A 22 25.89 -28.74 60.55
C PRO A 22 24.65 -29.61 60.31
N ARG A 23 23.48 -28.97 60.33
CA ARG A 23 22.21 -29.59 59.90
C ARG A 23 21.87 -29.07 58.52
N TYR A 24 21.42 -29.97 57.64
CA TYR A 24 20.99 -29.63 56.27
C TYR A 24 19.50 -29.88 56.16
N GLN A 25 18.76 -28.89 55.67
CA GLN A 25 17.31 -28.94 55.52
C GLN A 25 16.89 -28.30 54.20
N TYR A 26 15.84 -28.82 53.59
CA TYR A 26 15.25 -28.20 52.41
C TYR A 26 14.19 -27.17 52.81
N GLY A 27 14.00 -26.18 51.95
CA GLY A 27 12.98 -25.15 52.13
C GLY A 27 12.67 -24.39 50.85
N PHE A 28 11.73 -23.46 50.94
CA PHE A 28 11.34 -22.57 49.85
C PHE A 28 11.57 -21.11 50.24
N VAL A 29 12.10 -20.33 49.31
CA VAL A 29 12.32 -18.90 49.53
C VAL A 29 10.98 -18.18 49.55
N THR A 30 10.68 -17.46 50.63
CA THR A 30 9.42 -16.74 50.81
C THR A 30 9.56 -15.24 50.56
N GLN A 31 10.76 -14.69 50.76
CA GLN A 31 11.08 -13.28 50.58
C GLN A 31 12.55 -13.13 50.23
N THR A 32 12.91 -12.13 49.40
CA THR A 32 14.30 -11.88 48.98
C THR A 32 14.95 -10.68 49.65
N SER A 33 14.17 -9.80 50.29
CA SER A 33 14.65 -8.60 50.99
C SER A 33 13.82 -8.32 52.26
N PRO A 34 14.29 -8.73 53.45
CA PRO A 34 15.44 -9.61 53.66
C PRO A 34 15.19 -11.04 53.19
N LEU A 35 16.26 -11.80 52.94
CA LEU A 35 16.16 -13.19 52.48
C LEU A 35 15.58 -14.09 53.58
N GLN A 36 14.41 -14.68 53.31
CA GLN A 36 13.72 -15.61 54.19
C GLN A 36 13.42 -16.92 53.48
N VAL A 37 13.60 -18.02 54.21
CA VAL A 37 13.30 -19.38 53.74
C VAL A 37 12.36 -20.07 54.71
N GLN A 38 11.24 -20.59 54.20
CA GLN A 38 10.40 -21.53 54.93
C GLN A 38 11.04 -22.91 54.86
N LEU A 39 11.54 -23.43 55.98
CA LEU A 39 12.07 -24.79 56.04
C LEU A 39 10.93 -25.81 56.12
N GLU A 40 11.11 -26.99 55.54
CA GLU A 40 10.07 -28.04 55.50
C GLU A 40 9.70 -28.52 56.92
N ASP A 41 10.65 -28.56 57.85
CA ASP A 41 10.46 -29.05 59.24
C ASP A 41 10.16 -27.95 60.25
N ARG A 42 9.97 -26.69 59.82
CA ARG A 42 9.76 -25.55 60.71
C ARG A 42 8.55 -24.74 60.24
N PRO A 43 7.65 -24.29 61.14
CA PRO A 43 6.51 -23.46 60.77
C PRO A 43 6.87 -21.99 60.55
N ASP A 44 7.95 -21.49 61.15
CA ASP A 44 8.40 -20.10 60.98
C ASP A 44 9.54 -19.99 59.95
N PRO A 45 9.51 -18.97 59.05
CA PRO A 45 10.62 -18.69 58.16
C PRO A 45 11.92 -18.38 58.92
N VAL A 46 13.05 -18.81 58.35
CA VAL A 46 14.38 -18.46 58.84
C VAL A 46 15.00 -17.35 58.01
N TYR A 47 15.70 -16.44 58.69
CA TYR A 47 16.49 -15.41 58.05
C TYR A 47 17.82 -15.99 57.57
N ILE A 48 18.15 -15.78 56.31
CA ILE A 48 19.44 -16.18 55.74
C ILE A 48 20.37 -14.97 55.77
N ALA A 49 21.42 -15.06 56.59
CA ALA A 49 22.33 -13.94 56.85
C ALA A 49 23.46 -13.81 55.83
N ASP A 50 23.79 -14.91 55.15
CA ASP A 50 24.85 -14.96 54.15
C ASP A 50 24.37 -15.87 53.01
N SER A 51 24.08 -15.27 51.85
CA SER A 51 23.77 -16.01 50.63
C SER A 51 24.96 -15.89 49.69
N LEU A 52 25.73 -16.97 49.57
CA LEU A 52 26.79 -17.10 48.58
C LEU A 52 26.24 -17.36 47.16
N VAL A 53 24.92 -17.53 47.05
CA VAL A 53 24.24 -17.82 45.78
C VAL A 53 23.54 -16.55 45.28
N PRO A 54 23.99 -15.95 44.18
CA PRO A 54 23.35 -14.78 43.58
C PRO A 54 22.05 -15.15 42.87
N GLY A 55 21.06 -14.24 42.89
CA GLY A 55 19.88 -14.32 42.01
C GLY A 55 18.77 -15.28 42.43
N ILE A 56 18.69 -15.69 43.70
CA ILE A 56 17.61 -16.55 44.20
C ILE A 56 16.26 -15.79 44.19
N GLY A 57 15.27 -16.36 43.50
CA GLY A 57 13.89 -15.85 43.45
C GLY A 57 12.96 -16.47 44.50
N ILE A 58 11.82 -15.81 44.78
CA ILE A 58 10.74 -16.36 45.61
C ILE A 58 10.21 -17.66 44.99
N GLY A 59 9.97 -18.68 45.82
CA GLY A 59 9.54 -20.01 45.40
C GLY A 59 10.67 -20.95 44.99
N ALA A 60 11.92 -20.48 44.94
CA ALA A 60 13.08 -21.35 44.70
C ALA A 60 13.22 -22.36 45.85
N ARG A 61 13.39 -23.63 45.49
CA ARG A 61 13.67 -24.70 46.46
C ARG A 61 15.15 -24.69 46.79
N VAL A 62 15.52 -24.55 48.05
CA VAL A 62 16.92 -24.36 48.48
C VAL A 62 17.32 -25.37 49.54
N GLU A 63 18.59 -25.75 49.56
CA GLU A 63 19.20 -26.48 50.67
C GLU A 63 19.85 -25.49 51.62
N VAL A 64 19.37 -25.45 52.86
CA VAL A 64 19.84 -24.58 53.93
C VAL A 64 20.68 -25.40 54.89
N ARG A 65 21.86 -24.88 55.21
CA ARG A 65 22.70 -25.37 56.28
C ARG A 65 22.51 -24.50 57.51
N GLN A 66 22.40 -25.15 58.66
CA GLN A 66 22.34 -24.50 59.97
C GLN A 66 23.64 -24.80 60.72
N ILE A 67 24.31 -23.74 61.20
CA ILE A 67 25.45 -23.82 62.11
C ILE A 67 25.13 -23.00 63.36
N GLY A 68 24.84 -23.68 64.47
CA GLY A 68 24.36 -23.00 65.68
C GLY A 68 23.08 -22.20 65.40
N SER A 69 23.14 -20.87 65.54
CA SER A 69 22.00 -19.97 65.29
C SER A 69 21.99 -19.33 63.90
N ARG A 70 22.98 -19.62 63.05
CA ARG A 70 23.09 -19.05 61.70
C ARG A 70 22.61 -20.04 60.64
N TYR A 71 22.03 -19.49 59.58
CA TYR A 71 21.57 -20.22 58.40
C TYR A 71 22.25 -19.67 57.13
N ASP A 72 22.81 -20.57 56.33
CA ASP A 72 23.44 -20.32 55.02
C ASP A 72 22.79 -21.19 53.94
N ILE A 73 22.68 -20.68 52.71
CA ILE A 73 22.25 -21.50 51.57
C ILE A 73 23.49 -22.14 50.94
N VAL A 74 23.51 -23.47 50.87
CA VAL A 74 24.64 -24.26 50.34
C VAL A 74 24.44 -24.64 48.88
N HIS A 75 23.18 -24.89 48.51
CA HIS A 75 22.78 -25.13 47.13
C HIS A 75 21.42 -24.47 46.87
N ALA A 76 21.31 -23.79 45.73
CA ALA A 76 20.04 -23.46 45.12
C ALA A 76 20.08 -23.94 43.66
N PRO A 77 18.95 -24.40 43.08
CA PRO A 77 18.84 -24.48 41.64
C PRO A 77 19.16 -23.09 41.12
N SER A 78 20.09 -22.99 40.17
CA SER A 78 20.35 -21.74 39.48
C SER A 78 19.00 -21.26 38.95
N ALA A 79 18.44 -20.21 39.55
CA ALA A 79 17.40 -19.47 38.90
C ALA A 79 18.11 -18.90 37.67
N THR A 80 17.96 -19.55 36.52
CA THR A 80 18.09 -18.85 35.26
C THR A 80 17.04 -17.77 35.35
N SER A 81 17.41 -16.60 35.87
CA SER A 81 16.59 -15.40 35.75
C SER A 81 16.22 -15.36 34.29
N PRO A 82 14.92 -15.50 33.93
CA PRO A 82 14.54 -15.44 32.54
C PRO A 82 15.13 -14.14 32.00
N VAL A 83 15.82 -14.22 30.86
CA VAL A 83 16.33 -13.02 30.18
C VAL A 83 15.13 -12.08 30.07
N ALA A 84 15.14 -11.02 30.85
CA ALA A 84 14.02 -10.12 30.95
C ALA A 84 13.92 -9.42 29.58
N THR A 85 12.80 -9.63 28.88
CA THR A 85 12.54 -8.92 27.63
C THR A 85 12.60 -7.42 27.92
N PRO A 86 13.45 -6.64 27.22
CA PRO A 86 13.52 -5.20 27.43
C PRO A 86 12.18 -4.51 27.14
N SER A 87 11.87 -3.43 27.86
CA SER A 87 10.73 -2.58 27.53
C SER A 87 10.89 -2.01 26.12
N GLY A 88 9.78 -1.88 25.39
CA GLY A 88 9.77 -1.43 24.00
C GLY A 88 9.84 -2.56 22.97
N VAL A 89 10.16 -3.80 23.35
CA VAL A 89 10.09 -4.95 22.44
C VAL A 89 8.64 -5.20 22.02
N ILE A 90 8.44 -5.31 20.71
CA ILE A 90 7.16 -5.69 20.11
C ILE A 90 7.18 -7.17 19.76
N ALA A 91 6.11 -7.88 20.11
CA ALA A 91 5.89 -9.28 19.75
C ALA A 91 4.50 -9.48 19.16
N MET A 92 4.36 -10.50 18.31
CA MET A 92 3.05 -10.97 17.86
C MET A 92 2.45 -11.91 18.90
N THR A 93 1.13 -11.86 19.05
CA THR A 93 0.38 -12.77 19.92
C THR A 93 -0.94 -13.17 19.27
N ALA A 94 -1.26 -14.46 19.36
CA ALA A 94 -2.57 -14.97 18.99
C ALA A 94 -3.65 -14.64 20.04
N SER A 95 -3.27 -14.15 21.22
CA SER A 95 -4.19 -13.81 22.30
C SER A 95 -4.94 -12.50 22.02
N ALA A 96 -6.23 -12.48 22.37
CA ALA A 96 -7.05 -11.27 22.28
C ALA A 96 -6.64 -10.18 23.28
N ALA A 97 -6.19 -10.59 24.47
CA ALA A 97 -5.72 -9.69 25.53
C ALA A 97 -4.20 -9.77 25.70
N ALA A 98 -3.60 -8.65 26.10
CA ALA A 98 -2.18 -8.63 26.46
C ALA A 98 -1.97 -9.34 27.82
N PRO A 99 -0.93 -10.20 27.92
CA PRO A 99 -0.55 -10.79 29.20
C PRO A 99 0.03 -9.75 30.16
N SER A 100 0.16 -10.11 31.44
CA SER A 100 0.76 -9.22 32.45
C SER A 100 2.16 -8.75 32.03
N GLY A 101 2.45 -7.46 32.21
CA GLY A 101 3.71 -6.83 31.80
C GLY A 101 3.81 -6.52 30.30
N TRP A 102 2.71 -6.66 29.55
CA TRP A 102 2.59 -6.32 28.13
C TRP A 102 1.35 -5.46 27.88
N MET A 103 1.37 -4.69 26.80
CA MET A 103 0.25 -3.85 26.37
C MET A 103 -0.03 -4.07 24.88
N LEU A 104 -1.28 -3.96 24.43
CA LEU A 104 -1.61 -4.07 23.00
C LEU A 104 -1.11 -2.84 22.23
N CYS A 105 -0.59 -3.03 21.01
CA CYS A 105 -0.15 -1.93 20.13
C CYS A 105 -1.33 -1.31 19.35
N GLN A 106 -2.28 -0.67 20.05
CA GLN A 106 -3.51 -0.11 19.45
C GLN A 106 -3.57 1.43 19.43
N GLY A 107 -2.46 2.11 19.71
CA GLY A 107 -2.37 3.57 19.68
C GLY A 107 -2.85 4.30 20.95
N GLN A 108 -3.16 3.59 22.04
CA GLN A 108 -3.65 4.23 23.27
C GLN A 108 -2.56 5.06 23.96
N ALA A 109 -3.00 6.13 24.63
CA ALA A 109 -2.15 6.91 25.53
C ALA A 109 -1.98 6.18 26.87
N VAL A 110 -0.76 6.16 27.40
CA VAL A 110 -0.41 5.53 28.67
C VAL A 110 0.43 6.48 29.53
N SER A 111 0.42 6.28 30.85
CA SER A 111 1.09 7.14 31.84
C SER A 111 2.61 7.01 31.77
N ARG A 112 3.32 8.14 31.68
CA ARG A 112 4.80 8.21 31.77
C ARG A 112 5.31 7.75 33.13
N ALA A 113 4.57 8.07 34.20
CA ALA A 113 4.97 7.71 35.56
C ALA A 113 4.77 6.21 35.84
N THR A 114 3.72 5.61 35.30
CA THR A 114 3.42 4.18 35.49
C THR A 114 4.31 3.30 34.61
N TYR A 115 4.66 3.76 33.41
CA TYR A 115 5.44 3.02 32.43
C TYR A 115 6.72 3.77 32.07
N ALA A 116 7.54 4.09 33.08
CA ALA A 116 8.75 4.90 32.93
C ALA A 116 9.78 4.24 32.01
N ASP A 117 10.04 2.93 32.17
CA ASP A 117 11.00 2.19 31.34
C ASP A 117 10.57 2.15 29.86
N LEU A 118 9.27 1.93 29.61
CA LEU A 118 8.72 2.01 28.26
C LEU A 118 8.82 3.42 27.68
N PHE A 119 8.54 4.46 28.47
CA PHE A 119 8.69 5.84 28.01
C PHE A 119 10.15 6.18 27.69
N THR A 120 11.11 5.69 28.48
CA THR A 120 12.54 5.81 28.16
C THR A 120 12.87 5.10 26.85
N ALA A 121 12.26 3.95 26.57
CA ALA A 121 12.54 3.17 25.37
C ALA A 121 11.96 3.79 24.08
N ILE A 122 10.72 4.30 24.10
CA ILE A 122 10.03 4.74 22.87
C ILE A 122 9.68 6.24 22.83
N GLY A 123 9.81 6.95 23.96
CA GLY A 123 9.49 8.36 24.07
C GLY A 123 8.11 8.72 23.54
N THR A 124 8.06 9.76 22.72
CA THR A 124 6.84 10.25 22.07
C THR A 124 6.77 9.91 20.58
N THR A 125 7.59 8.97 20.11
CA THR A 125 7.69 8.60 18.67
C THR A 125 6.33 8.26 18.05
N TYR A 126 5.44 7.63 18.81
CA TYR A 126 4.10 7.24 18.34
C TYR A 126 2.99 8.22 18.78
N GLY A 127 3.38 9.38 19.29
CA GLY A 127 2.49 10.46 19.72
C GLY A 127 2.79 10.93 21.16
N ALA A 128 2.64 12.23 21.38
CA ALA A 128 2.97 12.85 22.66
C ALA A 128 1.94 12.65 23.78
N GLY A 129 0.84 11.94 23.50
CA GLY A 129 -0.30 11.83 24.42
C GLY A 129 -0.93 13.20 24.69
N ASP A 130 -1.09 13.53 25.97
CA ASP A 130 -1.49 14.85 26.49
C ASP A 130 -0.37 15.90 26.46
N GLY A 131 0.83 15.54 25.99
CA GLY A 131 2.00 16.42 25.96
C GLY A 131 2.73 16.56 27.30
N SER A 132 2.25 15.96 28.38
CA SER A 132 2.79 16.15 29.74
C SER A 132 2.94 14.85 30.51
N THR A 133 1.83 14.17 30.84
CA THR A 133 1.81 13.02 31.75
C THR A 133 1.70 11.68 31.03
N THR A 134 1.42 11.69 29.74
CA THR A 134 1.18 10.50 28.92
C THR A 134 2.01 10.48 27.64
N PHE A 135 2.04 9.32 26.99
CA PHE A 135 2.61 9.11 25.66
C PHE A 135 1.82 8.02 24.94
N ASN A 136 1.83 8.01 23.61
CA ASN A 136 1.08 7.02 22.84
C ASN A 136 1.93 5.80 22.52
N LEU A 137 1.30 4.62 22.53
CA LEU A 137 1.91 3.39 22.02
C LEU A 137 1.80 3.31 20.49
N PRO A 138 2.57 2.42 19.82
CA PRO A 138 2.36 2.12 18.41
C PRO A 138 0.92 1.71 18.12
N ASN A 139 0.42 2.04 16.93
CA ASN A 139 -0.87 1.59 16.42
C ASN A 139 -0.65 0.68 15.20
N LEU A 140 -0.72 -0.63 15.43
CA LEU A 140 -0.53 -1.65 14.40
C LEU A 140 -1.85 -2.24 13.88
N LYS A 141 -3.01 -1.64 14.22
CA LYS A 141 -4.31 -2.08 13.70
C LYS A 141 -4.34 -1.95 12.18
N GLY A 142 -4.55 -3.08 11.51
CA GLY A 142 -4.65 -3.13 10.04
C GLY A 142 -3.35 -2.76 9.32
N ARG A 143 -2.21 -2.87 10.00
CA ARG A 143 -0.89 -2.46 9.49
C ARG A 143 0.10 -3.61 9.60
N VAL A 144 1.01 -3.69 8.65
CA VAL A 144 2.15 -4.60 8.69
C VAL A 144 3.40 -3.78 9.06
N PRO A 145 4.16 -4.17 10.10
CA PRO A 145 5.37 -3.46 10.44
C PRO A 145 6.45 -3.71 9.38
N VAL A 146 7.24 -2.67 9.11
CA VAL A 146 8.42 -2.70 8.24
C VAL A 146 9.65 -2.29 9.06
N GLY A 147 10.81 -2.84 8.70
CA GLY A 147 12.06 -2.44 9.34
C GLY A 147 12.42 -1.01 8.95
N ALA A 148 12.86 -0.21 9.93
CA ALA A 148 13.37 1.12 9.66
C ALA A 148 14.70 1.02 8.90
N ASP A 149 14.83 1.80 7.84
CA ASP A 149 16.04 1.95 7.03
C ASP A 149 16.29 3.45 6.83
N SER A 150 17.23 4.00 7.60
CA SER A 150 17.59 5.42 7.55
C SER A 150 18.17 5.88 6.20
N SER A 151 18.45 4.95 5.27
CA SER A 151 18.90 5.27 3.91
C SER A 151 17.78 5.27 2.87
N ASP A 152 16.57 4.83 3.25
CA ASP A 152 15.37 4.89 2.42
C ASP A 152 14.70 6.29 2.54
N THR A 153 13.61 6.53 1.81
CA THR A 153 12.81 7.77 1.90
C THR A 153 11.37 7.55 2.36
N THR A 154 10.97 6.29 2.50
CA THR A 154 9.61 5.83 2.86
C THR A 154 9.61 5.10 4.20
N PHE A 155 10.77 4.59 4.63
CA PHE A 155 10.96 3.82 5.86
C PHE A 155 12.09 4.37 6.75
N ASP A 156 12.40 5.65 6.66
CA ASP A 156 13.59 6.27 7.27
C ASP A 156 13.41 6.66 8.74
N ALA A 157 12.17 6.83 9.21
CA ALA A 157 11.87 7.14 10.60
C ALA A 157 10.87 6.18 11.24
N LEU A 158 11.07 5.93 12.55
CA LEU A 158 10.12 5.15 13.36
C LEU A 158 8.81 5.92 13.52
N GLY A 159 7.69 5.21 13.40
CA GLY A 159 6.35 5.78 13.58
C GLY A 159 5.73 6.32 12.29
N GLU A 160 6.49 6.37 11.19
CA GLU A 160 5.94 6.69 9.88
C GLU A 160 4.96 5.63 9.39
N THR A 161 4.05 6.06 8.52
CA THR A 161 2.90 5.26 8.10
C THR A 161 2.61 5.51 6.64
N GLY A 162 2.34 4.45 5.88
CA GLY A 162 2.02 4.54 4.46
C GLY A 162 1.26 3.31 3.97
N GLY A 163 1.08 3.25 2.65
CA GLY A 163 0.37 2.17 1.96
C GLY A 163 -1.16 2.32 1.98
N GLU A 164 -1.80 1.53 1.12
CA GLU A 164 -3.26 1.54 0.92
C GLU A 164 -3.81 0.13 0.86
N LYS A 165 -4.88 -0.15 1.62
CA LYS A 165 -5.61 -1.44 1.55
C LYS A 165 -6.31 -1.61 0.20
N SER A 166 -6.80 -0.52 -0.36
CA SER A 166 -7.54 -0.48 -1.62
C SER A 166 -7.02 0.69 -2.43
N HIS A 167 -6.63 0.42 -3.68
CA HIS A 167 -6.01 1.40 -4.55
C HIS A 167 -6.83 1.57 -5.82
N THR A 168 -7.08 2.82 -6.22
CA THR A 168 -7.74 3.16 -7.49
C THR A 168 -6.65 3.53 -8.49
N LEU A 169 -6.55 2.75 -9.58
CA LEU A 169 -5.58 3.03 -10.62
C LEU A 169 -5.84 4.40 -11.26
N THR A 170 -4.79 5.20 -11.30
CA THR A 170 -4.74 6.47 -12.02
C THR A 170 -4.33 6.23 -13.47
N ALA A 171 -4.61 7.20 -14.36
CA ALA A 171 -4.19 7.11 -15.75
C ALA A 171 -2.65 7.00 -15.90
N THR A 172 -1.88 7.57 -14.95
CA THR A 172 -0.41 7.50 -14.92
C THR A 172 0.11 6.10 -14.60
N GLU A 173 -0.68 5.27 -13.92
CA GLU A 173 -0.32 3.89 -13.55
C GLU A 173 -0.73 2.87 -14.63
N MET A 174 -1.41 3.30 -15.70
CA MET A 174 -1.73 2.43 -16.84
C MET A 174 -0.58 2.42 -17.85
N PRO A 175 -0.02 1.23 -18.20
CA PRO A 175 0.99 1.14 -19.25
C PRO A 175 0.51 1.74 -20.58
N SER A 176 1.46 2.27 -21.36
CA SER A 176 1.18 2.73 -22.71
C SER A 176 0.57 1.58 -23.53
N HIS A 177 -0.61 1.83 -24.07
CA HIS A 177 -1.35 0.88 -24.89
C HIS A 177 -1.98 1.59 -26.09
N THR A 178 -2.32 0.82 -27.12
CA THR A 178 -2.97 1.34 -28.32
C THR A 178 -4.30 0.63 -28.53
N HIS A 179 -5.27 1.35 -29.07
CA HIS A 179 -6.51 0.76 -29.55
C HIS A 179 -6.45 0.68 -31.07
N VAL A 180 -6.66 -0.52 -31.60
CA VAL A 180 -6.83 -0.72 -33.04
C VAL A 180 -8.31 -0.57 -33.35
N GLN A 181 -8.65 0.45 -34.13
CA GLN A 181 -9.99 0.56 -34.70
C GLN A 181 -10.05 -0.33 -35.94
N ASN A 182 -10.88 -1.37 -35.90
CA ASN A 182 -11.11 -2.20 -37.08
C ASN A 182 -11.79 -1.39 -38.20
N SER A 183 -11.58 -1.85 -39.44
CA SER A 183 -12.33 -1.34 -40.59
C SER A 183 -13.83 -1.45 -40.30
N HIS A 184 -14.54 -0.34 -40.45
CA HIS A 184 -15.98 -0.25 -40.28
C HIS A 184 -16.57 0.43 -41.50
N GLY A 185 -17.78 0.00 -41.87
CA GLY A 185 -18.48 0.53 -43.04
C GLY A 185 -19.32 1.75 -42.69
N HIS A 186 -19.39 2.70 -43.62
CA HIS A 186 -20.41 3.73 -43.62
C HIS A 186 -21.39 3.40 -44.74
N THR A 187 -22.67 3.31 -44.42
CA THR A 187 -23.71 3.20 -45.45
C THR A 187 -24.02 4.61 -45.95
N LEU A 188 -23.46 4.98 -47.10
CA LEU A 188 -24.01 6.07 -47.89
C LEU A 188 -25.21 5.51 -48.65
N THR A 189 -26.41 5.82 -48.16
CA THR A 189 -27.63 5.63 -48.95
C THR A 189 -27.78 6.83 -49.86
N ASP A 190 -27.35 6.71 -51.12
CA ASP A 190 -27.77 7.63 -52.19
C ASP A 190 -28.88 6.94 -53.01
N PRO A 191 -30.16 7.30 -52.81
CA PRO A 191 -31.26 6.72 -53.58
C PRO A 191 -31.15 7.16 -55.04
N GLY A 192 -30.69 6.27 -55.92
CA GLY A 192 -30.82 6.50 -57.36
C GLY A 192 -29.81 5.81 -58.27
N HIS A 193 -28.70 5.27 -57.77
CA HIS A 193 -27.79 4.47 -58.59
C HIS A 193 -26.94 3.50 -57.74
N ASN A 194 -26.36 2.48 -58.39
CA ASN A 194 -25.65 1.37 -57.74
C ASN A 194 -24.14 1.45 -58.02
N HIS A 195 -23.31 1.23 -57.00
CA HIS A 195 -21.86 1.09 -57.20
C HIS A 195 -21.44 -0.37 -56.96
N THR A 196 -20.78 -0.97 -57.95
CA THR A 196 -20.04 -2.22 -57.79
C THR A 196 -18.56 -1.91 -57.57
N GLN A 197 -18.09 -2.05 -56.34
CA GLN A 197 -16.67 -2.04 -56.04
C GLN A 197 -16.19 -3.49 -55.84
N ASN A 198 -15.26 -3.94 -56.68
CA ASN A 198 -14.61 -5.23 -56.49
C ASN A 198 -13.63 -5.15 -55.30
N SER A 199 -13.48 -6.28 -54.62
CA SER A 199 -12.57 -6.43 -53.48
C SER A 199 -11.14 -6.05 -53.88
N HIS A 200 -10.54 -5.14 -53.12
CA HIS A 200 -9.14 -4.78 -53.25
C HIS A 200 -8.56 -4.48 -51.86
N ASN A 201 -7.24 -4.66 -51.74
CA ASN A 201 -6.49 -4.42 -50.52
C ASN A 201 -5.62 -3.16 -50.70
N HIS A 202 -5.47 -2.34 -49.67
CA HIS A 202 -4.59 -1.17 -49.73
C HIS A 202 -3.37 -1.33 -48.83
N THR A 203 -2.20 -1.10 -49.43
CA THR A 203 -1.03 -0.59 -48.73
C THR A 203 -0.57 0.64 -49.51
N GLN A 204 -0.74 1.85 -48.95
CA GLN A 204 -0.37 3.08 -49.62
C GLN A 204 0.61 3.86 -48.75
N ASN A 205 1.84 4.04 -49.25
CA ASN A 205 2.74 5.08 -48.75
C ASN A 205 2.34 6.44 -49.35
N SER A 206 2.69 7.51 -48.65
CA SER A 206 2.37 8.90 -48.99
C SER A 206 2.69 9.23 -50.44
N HIS A 207 1.71 9.75 -51.17
CA HIS A 207 1.89 10.34 -52.50
C HIS A 207 0.93 11.51 -52.69
N ASN A 208 1.32 12.45 -53.57
CA ASN A 208 0.59 13.68 -53.86
C ASN A 208 -0.04 13.60 -55.26
N HIS A 209 -1.24 14.14 -55.43
CA HIS A 209 -1.84 14.28 -56.76
C HIS A 209 -1.78 15.74 -57.21
N THR A 210 -1.15 15.97 -58.35
CA THR A 210 -1.35 17.18 -59.16
C THR A 210 -2.40 16.81 -60.20
N GLN A 211 -3.62 17.32 -60.04
CA GLN A 211 -4.64 17.18 -61.09
C GLN A 211 -4.48 18.33 -62.06
N ASP A 212 -4.20 18.02 -63.33
CA ASP A 212 -4.31 19.01 -64.40
C ASP A 212 -5.77 19.45 -64.55
N SER A 213 -5.95 20.75 -64.71
CA SER A 213 -7.24 21.42 -64.78
C SER A 213 -8.08 20.82 -65.90
N HIS A 214 -9.19 20.18 -65.54
CA HIS A 214 -10.16 19.67 -66.52
C HIS A 214 -11.42 20.54 -66.48
N ARG A 215 -11.86 20.91 -67.69
CA ARG A 215 -12.98 21.82 -67.93
C ARG A 215 -14.26 21.00 -68.04
N HIS A 216 -15.18 21.18 -67.09
CA HIS A 216 -16.55 20.72 -67.27
C HIS A 216 -17.26 21.65 -68.25
N VAL A 217 -17.53 21.17 -69.47
CA VAL A 217 -18.50 21.79 -70.37
C VAL A 217 -19.87 21.20 -70.06
N GLY A 218 -20.63 21.87 -69.20
CA GLY A 218 -22.05 21.58 -69.05
C GLY A 218 -22.77 21.99 -70.34
N LEU A 219 -23.39 21.03 -71.03
CA LEU A 219 -24.36 21.33 -72.08
C LEU A 219 -25.75 21.34 -71.43
N ASP A 220 -26.26 22.54 -71.12
CA ASP A 220 -27.64 22.69 -70.71
C ASP A 220 -28.55 22.35 -71.89
N THR A 221 -29.10 21.14 -71.90
CA THR A 221 -30.24 20.80 -72.77
C THR A 221 -31.54 20.99 -71.98
N GLY A 222 -31.79 22.24 -71.59
CA GLY A 222 -33.12 22.74 -71.26
C GLY A 222 -33.88 22.99 -72.56
N GLY A 223 -34.81 22.09 -72.89
CA GLY A 223 -35.40 21.98 -74.21
C GLY A 223 -36.01 23.25 -74.80
N THR A 224 -35.67 23.50 -76.06
CA THR A 224 -36.61 23.93 -77.11
C THR A 224 -36.18 23.30 -78.43
N THR A 225 -37.17 22.82 -79.19
CA THR A 225 -37.05 22.09 -80.44
C THR A 225 -36.40 22.94 -81.52
N LEU A 226 -35.21 22.58 -82.00
CA LEU A 226 -34.70 23.04 -83.29
C LEU A 226 -34.02 21.86 -83.99
N GLY A 227 -34.54 21.52 -85.18
CA GLY A 227 -34.13 20.35 -85.95
C GLY A 227 -32.63 20.36 -86.25
N TRP A 228 -31.99 19.22 -85.98
CA TRP A 228 -30.64 18.98 -86.43
C TRP A 228 -30.67 18.77 -87.95
N LEU A 229 -30.18 19.77 -88.68
CA LEU A 229 -29.73 19.57 -90.06
C LEU A 229 -28.61 18.51 -90.03
N SER A 230 -28.94 17.32 -90.51
CA SER A 230 -27.97 16.35 -90.97
C SER A 230 -27.15 16.98 -92.10
N SER A 231 -25.83 16.94 -91.93
CA SER A 231 -24.78 17.19 -92.92
C SER A 231 -25.26 17.33 -94.37
N ALA A 232 -25.26 18.55 -94.88
CA ALA A 232 -25.06 18.80 -96.29
C ALA A 232 -23.74 19.55 -96.44
N VAL A 233 -22.77 18.84 -97.01
CA VAL A 233 -21.57 19.38 -97.63
C VAL A 233 -21.95 20.55 -98.54
N GLY A 234 -21.25 21.69 -98.45
CA GLY A 234 -21.31 22.72 -99.49
C GLY A 234 -21.10 24.16 -99.03
N ALA A 235 -19.86 24.63 -99.14
CA ALA A 235 -19.40 25.99 -99.46
C ALA A 235 -20.18 27.22 -98.93
N GLY A 236 -19.52 28.01 -98.08
CA GLY A 236 -19.90 29.41 -97.85
C GLY A 236 -19.24 30.03 -96.63
N SER A 237 -18.19 30.82 -96.86
CA SER A 237 -17.44 31.61 -95.88
C SER A 237 -18.33 32.61 -95.13
N GLY A 238 -18.33 32.60 -93.80
CA GLY A 238 -18.97 33.65 -92.99
C GLY A 238 -18.71 33.49 -91.50
N ALA A 239 -17.72 34.20 -90.97
CA ALA A 239 -17.40 34.23 -89.55
C ALA A 239 -18.52 34.94 -88.74
N ALA A 240 -19.15 34.23 -87.81
CA ALA A 240 -20.10 34.82 -86.86
C ALA A 240 -19.38 35.17 -85.55
N THR A 241 -19.08 36.45 -85.36
CA THR A 241 -18.53 36.98 -84.11
C THR A 241 -19.66 37.19 -83.09
N VAL A 242 -19.65 36.44 -81.99
CA VAL A 242 -20.54 36.69 -80.84
C VAL A 242 -19.85 37.67 -79.89
N ARG A 243 -20.43 38.85 -79.71
CA ARG A 243 -19.99 39.86 -78.72
C ARG A 243 -20.54 39.51 -77.33
N PRO A 244 -19.74 39.53 -76.24
CA PRO A 244 -20.26 39.35 -74.88
C PRO A 244 -21.01 40.61 -74.39
N ASN A 245 -22.14 40.41 -73.71
CA ASN A 245 -22.94 41.44 -73.05
C ASN A 245 -22.23 41.97 -71.77
N PRO A 246 -22.18 43.29 -71.46
CA PRO A 246 -21.30 43.82 -70.43
C PRO A 246 -21.89 43.97 -69.01
N GLU A 247 -23.00 43.30 -68.65
CA GLU A 247 -23.73 43.59 -67.39
C GLU A 247 -23.84 42.43 -66.37
N ALA A 248 -22.76 41.68 -66.15
CA ALA A 248 -22.70 40.80 -64.96
C ALA A 248 -21.31 40.87 -64.33
N ALA A 249 -21.14 41.75 -63.36
CA ALA A 249 -20.00 41.74 -62.47
C ALA A 249 -20.02 40.43 -61.65
N VAL A 250 -19.27 39.43 -62.09
CA VAL A 250 -19.05 38.19 -61.35
C VAL A 250 -18.07 38.49 -60.21
N ASN A 251 -18.62 38.72 -59.01
CA ASN A 251 -17.88 38.80 -57.76
C ASN A 251 -17.14 37.47 -57.53
N THR A 252 -15.86 37.42 -57.86
CA THR A 252 -15.02 36.23 -57.69
C THR A 252 -14.41 36.28 -56.29
N ALA A 253 -15.17 35.83 -55.29
CA ALA A 253 -14.64 35.58 -53.96
C ALA A 253 -13.85 34.26 -53.98
N TYR A 254 -12.53 34.36 -54.02
CA TYR A 254 -11.63 33.24 -53.79
C TYR A 254 -11.68 32.87 -52.30
N THR A 255 -12.26 31.72 -51.97
CA THR A 255 -12.11 31.12 -50.64
C THR A 255 -11.09 29.98 -50.73
N THR A 256 -9.82 30.30 -50.51
CA THR A 256 -8.79 29.28 -50.28
C THR A 256 -8.99 28.71 -48.89
N ALA A 257 -9.50 27.48 -48.80
CA ALA A 257 -9.49 26.74 -47.54
C ALA A 257 -8.06 26.27 -47.25
N THR A 258 -7.34 27.05 -46.44
CA THR A 258 -6.03 26.68 -45.92
C THR A 258 -6.23 25.68 -44.79
N ASN A 259 -5.93 24.40 -45.02
CA ASN A 259 -5.85 23.43 -43.92
C ASN A 259 -4.63 23.79 -43.08
N GLN A 260 -4.89 24.42 -41.93
CA GLN A 260 -3.85 24.71 -40.95
C GLN A 260 -3.34 23.36 -40.43
N ALA A 261 -2.04 23.11 -40.63
CA ALA A 261 -1.39 21.89 -40.18
C ALA A 261 -1.63 21.69 -38.68
N THR A 262 -2.41 20.67 -38.34
CA THR A 262 -2.52 20.20 -36.97
C THR A 262 -2.28 18.70 -36.98
N THR A 263 -1.08 18.33 -36.54
CA THR A 263 -0.91 17.09 -35.78
C THR A 263 -2.12 16.98 -34.84
N ALA A 264 -2.95 15.95 -35.04
CA ALA A 264 -4.11 15.73 -34.19
C ALA A 264 -3.62 15.36 -32.79
N THR A 265 -3.41 16.38 -31.95
CA THR A 265 -3.33 16.19 -30.51
C THR A 265 -4.76 15.89 -30.07
N ASN A 266 -5.02 14.67 -29.62
CA ASN A 266 -6.33 14.25 -29.13
C ASN A 266 -6.73 15.10 -27.92
N GLN A 267 -7.45 16.19 -28.17
CA GLN A 267 -8.09 16.97 -27.13
C GLN A 267 -9.59 17.10 -27.42
N ALA A 268 -10.26 15.96 -27.57
CA ALA A 268 -11.68 15.80 -27.29
C ALA A 268 -12.05 14.31 -27.35
N THR A 269 -12.93 13.87 -26.44
CA THR A 269 -13.46 12.51 -26.32
C THR A 269 -14.39 12.09 -27.47
N THR A 270 -14.59 12.94 -28.47
CA THR A 270 -15.47 12.70 -29.62
C THR A 270 -14.92 13.45 -30.84
N ALA A 271 -14.64 12.75 -31.94
CA ALA A 271 -14.41 13.36 -33.25
C ALA A 271 -15.72 13.34 -34.05
N THR A 272 -16.26 14.51 -34.39
CA THR A 272 -17.45 14.65 -35.24
C THR A 272 -17.04 15.27 -36.56
N ASN A 273 -17.10 14.49 -37.65
CA ASN A 273 -16.88 15.00 -39.01
C ASN A 273 -18.13 15.73 -39.49
N ASN A 274 -18.18 17.05 -39.29
CA ASN A 274 -19.27 17.87 -39.81
C ASN A 274 -18.86 18.46 -41.17
N SER A 275 -19.21 17.80 -42.27
CA SER A 275 -19.14 18.40 -43.61
C SER A 275 -20.46 19.08 -43.94
N ALA A 276 -20.43 20.40 -44.00
CA ALA A 276 -21.52 21.22 -44.52
C ALA A 276 -21.69 20.95 -46.01
N SER A 277 -22.51 19.96 -46.37
CA SER A 277 -23.06 19.82 -47.72
C SER A 277 -24.58 19.79 -47.63
N THR A 278 -25.21 20.76 -48.26
CA THR A 278 -26.65 21.00 -48.21
C THR A 278 -27.38 19.85 -48.91
N GLY A 279 -28.10 19.02 -48.16
CA GLY A 279 -29.03 18.03 -48.70
C GLY A 279 -28.70 16.56 -48.45
N VAL A 280 -27.56 16.22 -47.86
CA VAL A 280 -27.22 14.83 -47.50
C VAL A 280 -27.34 14.63 -45.99
N THR A 281 -28.29 13.81 -45.55
CA THR A 281 -28.34 13.35 -44.15
C THR A 281 -27.32 12.23 -43.97
N LEU A 282 -26.09 12.59 -43.63
CA LEU A 282 -25.11 11.60 -43.17
C LEU A 282 -25.53 11.13 -41.77
N ALA A 283 -25.86 9.84 -41.64
CA ALA A 283 -25.94 9.23 -40.31
C ALA A 283 -24.57 9.39 -39.65
N SER A 284 -24.48 10.21 -38.60
CA SER A 284 -23.26 10.38 -37.81
C SER A 284 -22.84 9.02 -37.26
N ALA A 285 -21.80 8.42 -37.86
CA ALA A 285 -21.14 7.26 -37.29
C ALA A 285 -20.15 7.76 -36.24
N THR A 286 -20.60 7.85 -34.98
CA THR A 286 -19.71 8.18 -33.86
C THR A 286 -18.87 6.95 -33.51
N ALA A 287 -17.56 7.01 -33.76
CA ALA A 287 -16.62 6.05 -33.19
C ALA A 287 -16.29 6.49 -31.76
N VAL A 288 -16.87 5.81 -30.76
CA VAL A 288 -16.53 6.04 -29.36
C VAL A 288 -15.38 5.10 -29.02
N ASN A 289 -14.17 5.65 -28.87
CA ASN A 289 -13.11 4.95 -28.14
C ASN A 289 -13.51 4.93 -26.67
N GLN A 290 -14.21 3.87 -26.26
CA GLN A 290 -14.65 3.69 -24.89
C GLN A 290 -13.43 3.73 -23.96
N SER A 291 -13.50 4.52 -22.89
CA SER A 291 -12.53 4.41 -21.79
C SER A 291 -12.60 2.99 -21.24
N THR A 292 -11.57 2.19 -21.47
CA THR A 292 -11.53 0.83 -20.94
C THR A 292 -10.96 0.91 -19.52
N GLY A 293 -11.83 1.18 -18.56
CA GLY A 293 -11.48 1.23 -17.14
C GLY A 293 -12.65 1.73 -16.32
N GLY A 294 -13.18 0.89 -15.42
CA GLY A 294 -14.30 1.26 -14.56
C GLY A 294 -13.95 2.24 -13.44
N GLY A 295 -12.67 2.63 -13.30
CA GLY A 295 -12.17 3.46 -12.20
C GLY A 295 -12.38 2.85 -10.81
N ALA A 296 -12.74 1.56 -10.74
CA ALA A 296 -13.01 0.88 -9.50
C ALA A 296 -11.70 0.57 -8.78
N SER A 297 -11.69 0.77 -7.47
CA SER A 297 -10.57 0.36 -6.64
C SER A 297 -10.47 -1.16 -6.61
N HIS A 298 -9.25 -1.67 -6.51
CA HIS A 298 -8.99 -3.08 -6.30
C HIS A 298 -8.32 -3.30 -4.94
N ASN A 299 -8.55 -4.48 -4.36
CA ASN A 299 -7.92 -4.88 -3.11
C ASN A 299 -6.44 -5.17 -3.35
N ASN A 300 -5.57 -4.45 -2.65
CA ASN A 300 -4.12 -4.60 -2.75
C ASN A 300 -3.53 -5.44 -1.60
N LEU A 301 -4.38 -6.14 -0.84
CA LEU A 301 -3.93 -6.97 0.27
C LEU A 301 -3.45 -8.34 -0.24
N GLN A 302 -2.25 -8.72 0.19
CA GLN A 302 -1.79 -10.10 0.19
C GLN A 302 -2.65 -10.96 1.12
N PRO A 303 -2.73 -12.29 0.94
CA PRO A 303 -3.36 -13.18 1.92
C PRO A 303 -2.78 -12.96 3.32
N PHE A 304 -3.63 -12.79 4.33
CA PHE A 304 -3.20 -12.45 5.69
C PHE A 304 -3.97 -13.21 6.77
N MET A 305 -3.33 -13.34 7.94
CA MET A 305 -3.95 -13.80 9.18
C MET A 305 -3.84 -12.70 10.23
N VAL A 306 -4.94 -12.41 10.91
CA VAL A 306 -4.96 -11.35 11.93
C VAL A 306 -4.49 -11.91 13.27
N VAL A 307 -3.40 -11.34 13.77
CA VAL A 307 -2.91 -11.52 15.14
C VAL A 307 -2.74 -10.16 15.79
N ASN A 308 -2.69 -10.12 17.12
CA ASN A 308 -2.39 -8.89 17.83
C ASN A 308 -0.89 -8.65 17.91
N TYR A 309 -0.51 -7.38 18.01
CA TYR A 309 0.82 -6.98 18.43
C TYR A 309 0.77 -6.47 19.86
N ILE A 310 1.74 -6.88 20.65
CA ILE A 310 1.94 -6.45 22.04
C ILE A 310 3.33 -5.85 22.21
N ILE A 311 3.45 -4.90 23.13
CA ILE A 311 4.70 -4.25 23.51
C ILE A 311 4.99 -4.49 24.98
N LYS A 312 6.25 -4.80 25.30
CA LYS A 312 6.71 -4.99 26.68
C LYS A 312 6.67 -3.65 27.41
N SER A 313 5.88 -3.56 28.48
CA SER A 313 5.79 -2.38 29.36
C SER A 313 7.02 -2.25 30.25
#